data_AF-X1VIZ2-F1
#
_entry.id   AF-X1VIZ2-F1
#
_cell.length_a   1.000
_cell.length_b   1.000
_cell.length_c   1.000
_cell.angle_alpha   90.00
_cell.angle_beta   90.00
_cell.angle_gamma   90.00
#
_symmetry.space_group_name_H-M   'P 1'
#
loop_
_entity.id
_entity.type
_entity.pdbx_description
1 polymer ?
#
loop_
_entity_poly.entity_id
_entity_poly.type
_entity_poly.pdbx_seq_one_letter_code
_entity_poly.pdbx_strand_id
1 'polypeptide(L)'
;HQSPARTGGGPVIRLADRKGVSSLRLRNFVKGIAERNKIEVQEIVTGGTTDVAAVFEAGLNSIPLCIPVKYTHSQVEMMSIADYHNTLKLLLLISRN
;
A
#
# COMPACT_ATOMS: atom_id res chain seq x y z
N HIS A 1 2.35 18.17 -4.23
CA HIS A 1 2.03 16.92 -4.96
C HIS A 1 0.92 16.22 -4.20
N GLN A 2 -0.26 16.01 -4.80
CA GLN A 2 -1.34 15.29 -4.14
C GLN A 2 -1.20 13.79 -4.42
N SER A 3 -1.24 12.97 -3.38
CA SER A 3 -1.29 11.51 -3.53
C SER A 3 -2.62 11.14 -4.18
N PRO A 4 -2.64 10.19 -5.16
CA PRO A 4 -3.88 9.68 -5.72
C PRO A 4 -4.68 8.81 -4.74
N ALA A 5 -4.10 8.40 -3.60
CA ALA A 5 -4.82 7.68 -2.56
C ALA A 5 -5.68 8.64 -1.71
N ARG A 6 -6.89 8.21 -1.37
CA ARG A 6 -7.79 8.92 -0.45
C ARG A 6 -7.78 8.29 0.94
N THR A 7 -7.83 9.13 1.97
CA THR A 7 -8.17 8.68 3.34
C THR A 7 -9.63 8.24 3.39
N GLY A 8 -9.91 7.15 4.10
CA GLY A 8 -11.21 6.48 4.16
C GLY A 8 -11.47 5.49 3.02
N GLY A 9 -10.49 5.26 2.14
CA GLY A 9 -10.61 4.32 1.02
C GLY A 9 -10.01 2.94 1.27
N GLY A 10 -9.53 2.65 2.48
CA GLY A 10 -8.87 1.39 2.83
C GLY A 10 -7.38 1.35 2.50
N PRO A 11 -6.72 0.19 2.70
CA PRO A 11 -5.28 0.00 2.50
C PRO A 11 -4.87 0.34 1.07
N VAL A 12 -3.63 0.77 0.91
CA VAL A 12 -3.08 1.15 -0.39
C VAL A 12 -2.03 0.15 -0.83
N ILE A 13 -2.16 -0.33 -2.06
CA ILE A 13 -1.11 -1.02 -2.80
C ILE A 13 -0.49 -0.03 -3.79
N ARG A 14 0.81 0.19 -3.68
CA ARG A 14 1.55 0.98 -4.67
C ARG A 14 2.08 0.05 -5.77
N LEU A 15 1.58 0.22 -6.99
CA LEU A 15 1.94 -0.63 -8.13
C LEU A 15 3.27 -0.21 -8.79
N ALA A 16 3.54 1.09 -8.82
CA ALA A 16 4.80 1.61 -9.34
C ALA A 16 5.12 2.99 -8.74
N ASP A 17 6.41 3.29 -8.67
CA ASP A 17 6.95 4.62 -8.41
C ASP A 17 8.17 4.90 -9.30
N ARG A 18 8.98 5.93 -9.00
CA ARG A 18 10.14 6.29 -9.84
C ARG A 18 11.26 5.24 -9.84
N LYS A 19 11.31 4.34 -8.86
CA LYS A 19 12.42 3.41 -8.66
C LYS A 19 12.08 1.98 -9.06
N GLY A 20 10.81 1.62 -9.15
CA GLY A 20 10.45 0.30 -9.65
C GLY A 20 8.96 0.00 -9.70
N VAL A 21 8.69 -1.25 -10.07
CA VAL A 21 7.35 -1.79 -10.27
C VAL A 21 7.15 -2.98 -9.34
N SER A 22 6.02 -2.99 -8.65
CA SER A 22 5.65 -4.04 -7.71
C SER A 22 5.31 -5.34 -8.42
N SER A 23 5.53 -6.46 -7.71
CA SER A 23 5.25 -7.80 -8.25
C SER A 23 3.76 -8.02 -8.50
N LEU A 24 3.36 -8.28 -9.75
CA LEU A 24 1.98 -8.59 -10.11
C LEU A 24 1.46 -9.88 -9.44
N ARG A 25 2.36 -10.84 -9.18
CA ARG A 25 2.02 -12.07 -8.46
C ARG A 25 1.64 -11.75 -7.02
N LEU A 26 2.45 -10.95 -6.31
CA LEU A 26 2.15 -10.55 -4.93
C LEU A 26 0.90 -9.67 -4.87
N ARG A 27 0.70 -8.80 -5.85
CA ARG A 27 -0.53 -8.01 -6.00
C ARG A 27 -1.76 -8.90 -6.05
N ASN A 28 -1.79 -9.87 -6.95
CA ASN A 28 -2.94 -10.76 -7.11
C ASN A 28 -3.19 -11.59 -5.84
N PHE A 29 -2.12 -12.03 -5.16
CA PHE A 29 -2.21 -12.72 -3.88
C PHE A 29 -2.87 -11.84 -2.80
N VAL A 30 -2.35 -10.62 -2.58
CA VAL A 30 -2.88 -9.68 -1.58
C VAL A 30 -4.32 -9.28 -1.91
N LYS A 31 -4.61 -8.97 -3.18
CA LYS A 31 -5.97 -8.62 -3.63
C LYS A 31 -6.95 -9.76 -3.43
N GLY A 32 -6.56 -10.99 -3.76
CA GLY A 32 -7.43 -12.15 -3.55
C GLY A 32 -7.77 -12.35 -2.07
N ILE A 33 -6.82 -12.11 -1.15
CA ILE A 33 -7.09 -12.13 0.29
C ILE A 33 -8.06 -11.00 0.68
N ALA A 34 -7.82 -9.78 0.21
CA ALA A 34 -8.65 -8.62 0.50
C ALA A 34 -10.10 -8.82 0.02
N GLU A 35 -10.29 -9.29 -1.22
CA GLU A 35 -11.59 -9.56 -1.84
C GLU A 35 -12.40 -10.60 -1.05
N ARG A 36 -11.79 -11.73 -0.68
CA ARG A 36 -12.44 -12.78 0.14
C ARG A 36 -12.86 -12.27 1.52
N ASN A 37 -12.17 -11.26 2.05
CA ASN A 37 -12.43 -10.70 3.38
C ASN A 37 -13.19 -9.36 3.34
N LYS A 38 -13.67 -8.95 2.16
CA LYS A 38 -14.41 -7.69 1.95
C LYS A 38 -13.67 -6.45 2.44
N ILE A 39 -12.35 -6.40 2.18
CA ILE A 39 -11.51 -5.25 2.48
C ILE A 39 -11.28 -4.48 1.17
N GLU A 40 -11.79 -3.25 1.08
CA GLU A 40 -11.53 -2.36 -0.06
C GLU A 40 -10.05 -1.96 -0.06
N VAL A 41 -9.37 -2.11 -1.19
CA VAL A 41 -7.96 -1.78 -1.36
C VAL A 41 -7.80 -0.82 -2.54
N GLN A 42 -7.03 0.24 -2.34
CA GLN A 42 -6.71 1.22 -3.36
C GLN A 42 -5.41 0.84 -4.06
N GLU A 43 -5.42 0.87 -5.38
CA GLU A 43 -4.21 0.65 -6.17
C GLU A 43 -3.76 1.97 -6.79
N ILE A 44 -2.49 2.32 -6.57
CA ILE A 44 -1.97 3.61 -7.03
C ILE A 44 -0.65 3.48 -7.77
N VAL A 45 -0.42 4.45 -8.64
CA VAL A 45 0.89 4.78 -9.23
C VAL A 45 1.18 6.21 -8.84
N THR A 46 2.37 6.49 -8.31
CA THR A 46 2.70 7.86 -7.88
C THR A 46 4.11 8.25 -8.30
N GLY A 47 4.41 9.55 -8.23
CA GLY A 47 5.79 10.03 -8.25
C GLY A 47 6.52 9.76 -6.94
N GLY A 48 7.79 10.13 -6.87
CA GLY A 48 8.64 9.88 -5.70
C GLY A 48 9.06 8.41 -5.58
N THR A 49 9.52 8.03 -4.40
CA THR A 49 10.02 6.70 -4.08
C THR A 49 9.58 6.32 -2.66
N THR A 50 9.61 5.04 -2.32
CA THR A 50 9.47 4.58 -0.93
C THR A 50 10.66 3.73 -0.53
N ASP A 51 10.68 3.25 0.72
CA ASP A 51 11.73 2.35 1.24
C ASP A 51 11.86 1.05 0.44
N VAL A 52 10.84 0.71 -0.35
CA VAL A 52 10.87 -0.45 -1.26
C VAL A 52 11.91 -0.32 -2.37
N ALA A 53 12.39 0.90 -2.65
CA ALA A 53 13.37 1.14 -3.71
C ALA A 53 14.63 0.26 -3.55
N ALA A 54 15.12 0.09 -2.32
CA ALA A 54 16.26 -0.78 -2.04
C ALA A 54 15.95 -2.26 -2.34
N VAL A 55 14.71 -2.70 -2.12
CA VAL A 55 14.25 -4.05 -2.43
C VAL A 55 14.19 -4.28 -3.94
N PHE A 56 13.71 -3.28 -4.69
CA PHE A 56 13.72 -3.32 -6.15
C PHE A 56 15.15 -3.35 -6.72
N GLU A 57 16.06 -2.52 -6.19
CA GLU A 57 17.47 -2.48 -6.61
C GLU A 57 18.19 -3.81 -6.33
N ALA A 58 17.78 -4.55 -5.29
CA ALA A 58 18.27 -5.90 -4.99
C ALA A 58 17.67 -7.00 -5.89
N GLY A 59 16.79 -6.67 -6.83
CA GLY A 59 16.14 -7.63 -7.73
C GLY A 59 15.09 -8.52 -7.04
N LEU A 60 14.62 -8.13 -5.86
CA LEU A 60 13.66 -8.91 -5.08
C LEU A 60 12.22 -8.47 -5.37
N ASN A 61 11.32 -9.46 -5.40
CA ASN A 61 9.89 -9.20 -5.53
C ASN A 61 9.34 -8.54 -4.26
N SER A 62 8.64 -7.43 -4.42
CA SER A 62 7.98 -6.74 -3.31
C SER A 62 6.70 -6.05 -3.76
N ILE A 63 5.88 -5.70 -2.77
CA ILE A 63 4.67 -4.90 -2.96
C ILE A 63 4.47 -3.99 -1.75
N PRO A 64 4.57 -2.67 -1.89
CA PRO A 64 4.31 -1.76 -0.78
C PRO A 64 2.84 -1.78 -0.42
N LEU A 65 2.56 -2.13 0.84
CA LEU A 65 1.26 -2.01 1.49
C LEU A 65 1.32 -0.82 2.44
N CYS A 66 0.48 0.18 2.22
CA CYS A 66 0.52 1.46 2.91
C CYS A 66 -0.83 1.82 3.55
N ILE A 67 -0.78 2.66 4.59
CA ILE A 67 -1.95 3.39 5.10
C ILE A 67 -1.96 4.76 4.39
N PRO A 68 -3.09 5.21 3.80
CA PRO A 68 -3.16 6.54 3.21
C PRO A 68 -3.08 7.62 4.30
N VAL A 69 -2.14 8.55 4.12
CA VAL A 69 -1.88 9.68 5.03
C VAL A 69 -2.01 11.00 4.27
N LYS A 70 -2.57 12.02 4.91
CA LYS A 70 -2.56 13.41 4.44
C LYS A 70 -1.46 14.19 5.14
N TYR A 71 -0.88 15.13 4.41
CA TYR A 71 0.18 16.04 4.87
C TYR A 71 1.49 15.33 5.23
N THR A 72 1.81 14.21 4.56
CA THR A 72 3.07 13.47 4.76
C THR A 72 4.28 14.41 4.69
N HIS A 73 5.18 14.31 5.68
CA HIS A 73 6.33 15.22 5.93
C HIS A 73 5.99 16.61 6.50
N SER A 74 4.78 16.81 7.01
CA SER A 74 4.44 18.03 7.77
C SER A 74 4.59 17.76 9.28
N GLN A 75 4.58 18.82 10.10
CA GLN A 75 4.63 18.70 11.56
C GLN A 75 3.43 17.94 12.14
N VAL A 76 2.31 17.97 11.43
CA VAL A 76 1.09 17.22 11.77
C VAL A 76 0.64 16.45 10.54
N GLU A 77 0.45 15.16 10.72
CA GLU A 77 -0.06 14.24 9.70
C GLU A 77 -1.45 13.74 10.10
N MET A 78 -2.25 13.31 9.13
CA MET A 78 -3.59 12.81 9.36
C MET A 78 -3.82 11.49 8.64
N MET A 79 -4.37 10.50 9.34
CA MET A 79 -4.84 9.25 8.77
C MET A 79 -6.27 8.93 9.24
N SER A 80 -6.95 8.03 8.52
CA SER A 80 -8.21 7.45 8.98
C SER A 80 -7.95 6.27 9.90
N ILE A 81 -8.60 6.24 11.07
CA ILE A 81 -8.55 5.10 11.99
C ILE A 81 -9.12 3.83 11.32
N ALA A 82 -10.12 3.97 10.46
CA ALA A 82 -10.67 2.84 9.71
C ALA A 82 -9.65 2.25 8.72
N ASP A 83 -8.86 3.10 8.05
CA ASP A 83 -7.81 2.63 7.12
C ASP A 83 -6.70 1.90 7.88
N TYR A 84 -6.33 2.39 9.07
CA TYR A 84 -5.38 1.71 9.95
C TYR A 84 -5.87 0.30 10.31
N HIS A 85 -7.10 0.17 10.80
CA HIS A 85 -7.65 -1.14 11.18
C HIS A 85 -7.79 -2.10 9.99
N ASN A 86 -8.22 -1.60 8.83
CA ASN A 86 -8.32 -2.42 7.62
C ASN A 86 -6.93 -2.86 7.12
N THR A 87 -5.92 -1.99 7.24
CA THR A 87 -4.53 -2.33 6.86
C THR A 87 -3.97 -3.38 7.80
N LEU A 88 -4.15 -3.21 9.11
CA LEU A 88 -3.73 -4.19 10.11
C LEU A 88 -4.42 -5.54 9.89
N LYS A 89 -5.74 -5.55 9.66
CA LYS A 89 -6.49 -6.77 9.37
C LYS A 89 -5.95 -7.47 8.12
N LEU A 90 -5.70 -6.73 7.04
CA LEU A 90 -5.14 -7.29 5.81
C LEU A 90 -3.73 -7.85 6.02
N LEU A 91 -2.87 -7.14 6.73
CA LEU A 91 -1.52 -7.61 7.07
C LEU A 91 -1.53 -8.92 7.86
N LEU A 92 -2.40 -9.02 8.87
CA LEU A 92 -2.55 -10.24 9.65
C LEU A 92 -3.07 -11.41 8.81
N LEU A 93 -4.01 -11.17 7.89
CA LEU A 93 -4.49 -12.19 6.96
C LEU A 93 -3.38 -12.66 6.02
N ILE A 94 -2.57 -11.74 5.49
CA ILE A 94 -1.39 -12.06 4.67
C ILE A 94 -0.42 -12.95 5.44
N SER A 95 -0.10 -12.62 6.70
CA SER A 95 0.87 -13.38 7.51
C SER A 95 0.48 -14.83 7.83
N ARG A 96 -0.79 -15.20 7.58
CA ARG A 96 -1.37 -16.50 7.92
C ARG A 96 -1.65 -17.39 6.70
N ASN A 97 -1.24 -16.96 5.50
CA ASN A 97 -1.40 -17.69 4.23
C ASN A 97 -0.03 -17.92 3.60
#